data_AF-A0A7W0PRF4-F1
#
_entry.id   AF-A0A7W0PRF4-F1
#
_cell.length_a   1.000
_cell.length_b   1.000
_cell.length_c   1.000
_cell.angle_alpha   90.00
_cell.angle_beta   90.00
_cell.angle_gamma   90.00
#
_symmetry.space_group_name_H-M   'P 1'
#
loop_
_entity.id
_entity.type
_entity.pdbx_description
1 polymer ?
#
loop_
_entity_poly.entity_id
_entity_poly.type
_entity_poly.pdbx_seq_one_letter_code
_entity_poly.pdbx_strand_id
1 'polypeptide(L)'
;MDRISQLVGNGSISSYWLHPSRLPVEVVVTPANRHQGIGSALLKRLIGRIPAAASQPLKAACWSDGEAGAAFWRKHGVMPIKRTDIGTIDLTSPALVPPPASMLPDEITIYRGDEIAHEDSLWDDIAQLHERVYRANHDWSAVAAIDLATARQIFLDPDDIIPHALLVAIRDGRPFAMASLRSLTDAGSSELGWTCGDRELGEEGRRAADFPVSQ
;
A
#
# COMPACT_ATOMS: atom_id res chain seq x y z
N MET A 1 41.73 -9.79 6.59
CA MET A 1 40.35 -9.36 6.27
C MET A 1 40.41 -7.89 5.96
N ASP A 2 40.33 -7.51 4.69
CA ASP A 2 40.20 -6.11 4.31
C ASP A 2 38.86 -5.61 4.85
N ARG A 3 38.91 -4.58 5.70
CA ARG A 3 37.70 -3.96 6.22
C ARG A 3 37.00 -3.25 5.07
N ILE A 4 35.69 -3.43 4.97
CA ILE A 4 34.84 -2.56 4.15
C ILE A 4 35.03 -1.15 4.70
N SER A 5 35.77 -0.31 3.97
CA SER A 5 36.08 1.04 4.43
C SER A 5 34.94 2.01 4.19
N GLN A 6 34.07 1.74 3.19
CA GLN A 6 32.92 2.57 2.88
C GLN A 6 31.84 1.84 2.06
N LEU A 7 30.58 1.99 2.45
CA LEU A 7 29.42 1.57 1.66
C LEU A 7 29.00 2.70 0.70
N VAL A 8 29.02 2.44 -0.61
CA VAL A 8 28.70 3.44 -1.66
C VAL A 8 27.44 3.10 -2.47
N GLY A 9 26.85 1.94 -2.22
CA GLY A 9 25.62 1.51 -2.84
C GLY A 9 25.16 0.15 -2.33
N ASN A 10 23.88 -0.12 -2.51
CA ASN A 10 23.21 -1.35 -2.14
C ASN A 10 22.26 -1.77 -3.26
N GLY A 11 21.94 -3.07 -3.31
CA GLY A 11 20.82 -3.52 -4.10
C GLY A 11 20.26 -4.82 -3.54
N SER A 12 18.97 -4.99 -3.70
CA SER A 12 18.22 -6.13 -3.18
C SER A 12 17.23 -6.64 -4.23
N ILE A 13 16.97 -7.94 -4.18
CA ILE A 13 15.80 -8.57 -4.80
C ILE A 13 15.11 -9.32 -3.69
N SER A 14 13.83 -9.05 -3.50
CA SER A 14 13.02 -9.72 -2.49
C SER A 14 11.93 -10.56 -3.15
N SER A 15 11.44 -11.55 -2.41
CA SER A 15 10.19 -12.22 -2.71
C SER A 15 9.12 -11.63 -1.79
N TYR A 16 7.96 -11.29 -2.35
CA TYR A 16 6.80 -10.92 -1.56
C TYR A 16 5.69 -11.92 -1.83
N TRP A 17 5.40 -12.76 -0.84
CA TRP A 17 4.55 -13.95 -1.02
C TRP A 17 3.11 -13.57 -1.46
N LEU A 18 2.62 -12.41 -1.05
CA LEU A 18 1.30 -11.90 -1.45
C LEU A 18 1.25 -11.44 -2.92
N HIS A 19 2.40 -11.12 -3.52
CA HIS A 19 2.54 -10.83 -4.95
C HIS A 19 3.54 -11.77 -5.62
N PRO A 20 3.17 -13.05 -5.82
CA PRO A 20 4.11 -14.07 -6.27
C PRO A 20 4.50 -13.94 -7.75
N SER A 21 3.91 -13.01 -8.50
CA SER A 21 4.12 -12.86 -9.94
C SER A 21 5.32 -12.01 -10.31
N ARG A 22 5.91 -11.27 -9.37
CA ARG A 22 7.01 -10.33 -9.63
C ARG A 22 7.94 -10.23 -8.43
N LEU A 23 9.23 -10.01 -8.68
CA LEU A 23 10.23 -9.79 -7.64
C LEU A 23 10.52 -8.28 -7.52
N PRO A 24 10.24 -7.64 -6.37
CA PRO A 24 10.71 -6.29 -6.12
C PRO A 24 12.24 -6.23 -6.20
N VAL A 25 12.75 -5.25 -6.93
CA VAL A 25 14.18 -4.94 -7.03
C VAL A 25 14.42 -3.49 -6.61
N GLU A 26 15.42 -3.30 -5.77
CA GLU A 26 15.89 -1.99 -5.34
C GLU A 26 17.39 -1.86 -5.65
N VAL A 27 17.79 -0.69 -6.15
CA VAL A 27 19.20 -0.34 -6.34
C VAL A 27 19.39 1.10 -5.90
N VAL A 28 20.27 1.31 -4.93
CA VAL A 28 20.61 2.62 -4.39
C VAL A 28 22.11 2.84 -4.51
N VAL A 29 22.48 4.03 -4.99
CA VAL A 29 23.89 4.49 -5.06
C VAL A 29 23.96 5.88 -4.45
N THR A 30 24.93 6.08 -3.57
CA THR A 30 25.17 7.37 -2.91
C THR A 30 25.36 8.47 -3.96
N PRO A 31 24.87 9.70 -3.74
CA PRO A 31 24.94 10.77 -4.73
C PRO A 31 26.33 11.00 -5.34
N ALA A 32 27.38 11.00 -4.50
CA ALA A 32 28.77 11.21 -4.92
C ALA A 32 29.35 10.10 -5.81
N ASN A 33 28.72 8.91 -5.85
CA ASN A 33 29.21 7.74 -6.58
C ASN A 33 28.32 7.40 -7.78
N ARG A 34 27.33 8.24 -8.13
CA ARG A 34 26.45 8.05 -9.28
C ARG A 34 27.23 8.20 -10.60
N HIS A 35 26.63 7.68 -11.68
CA HIS A 35 27.18 7.71 -13.05
C HIS A 35 28.52 6.98 -13.26
N GLN A 36 29.00 6.22 -12.27
CA GLN A 36 30.23 5.41 -12.35
C GLN A 36 29.96 3.93 -12.69
N GLY A 37 28.75 3.58 -13.13
CA GLY A 37 28.37 2.21 -13.49
C GLY A 37 28.04 1.27 -12.32
N ILE A 38 28.18 1.73 -11.07
CA ILE A 38 27.93 0.94 -9.85
C ILE A 38 26.53 0.32 -9.85
N GLY A 39 25.48 1.11 -10.06
CA GLY A 39 24.09 0.62 -10.06
C GLY A 39 23.84 -0.46 -11.12
N SER A 40 24.41 -0.30 -12.32
CA SER A 40 24.29 -1.30 -13.39
C SER A 40 25.02 -2.60 -13.03
N ALA A 41 26.19 -2.49 -12.38
CA ALA A 41 26.94 -3.65 -11.92
C ALA A 41 26.19 -4.40 -10.81
N LEU A 42 25.57 -3.68 -9.86
CA LEU A 42 24.71 -4.25 -8.82
C LEU A 42 23.51 -4.99 -9.43
N LEU A 43 22.75 -4.33 -10.31
CA LEU A 43 21.57 -4.92 -10.96
C LEU A 43 21.94 -6.18 -11.75
N LYS A 44 23.01 -6.14 -12.55
CA LYS A 44 23.47 -7.30 -13.32
C LYS A 44 23.84 -8.47 -12.42
N ARG A 45 24.52 -8.20 -11.29
CA ARG A 45 24.87 -9.24 -10.31
C ARG A 45 23.62 -9.82 -9.65
N LEU A 46 22.65 -9.00 -9.28
CA LEU A 46 21.39 -9.45 -8.71
C LEU A 46 20.59 -10.33 -9.69
N ILE A 47 20.44 -9.90 -10.94
CA ILE A 47 19.78 -10.69 -12.00
C ILE A 47 20.48 -12.04 -12.18
N GLY A 48 21.83 -12.04 -12.20
CA GLY A 48 22.61 -13.27 -12.32
C GLY A 48 22.49 -14.24 -11.13
N ARG A 49 21.87 -13.83 -10.01
CA ARG A 49 21.56 -14.71 -8.87
C ARG A 49 20.18 -15.35 -8.96
N ILE A 50 19.30 -14.88 -9.85
CA ILE A 50 17.97 -15.46 -10.03
C ILE A 50 18.12 -16.77 -10.81
N PRO A 51 17.71 -17.93 -10.25
CA PRO A 51 17.69 -19.18 -10.99
C PRO A 51 16.82 -19.06 -12.24
N ALA A 52 17.23 -19.65 -13.36
CA ALA A 52 16.46 -19.61 -14.60
C ALA A 52 15.03 -20.17 -14.44
N ALA A 53 14.85 -21.17 -13.57
CA ALA A 53 13.54 -21.75 -13.25
C ALA A 53 12.62 -20.81 -12.43
N ALA A 54 13.16 -19.72 -11.88
CA ALA A 54 12.46 -18.72 -11.09
C ALA A 54 12.41 -17.35 -11.80
N SER A 55 12.46 -17.34 -13.14
CA SER A 55 12.47 -16.11 -13.95
C SER A 55 11.12 -15.40 -13.92
N GLN A 56 10.86 -14.70 -12.82
CA GLN A 56 9.75 -13.77 -12.70
C GLN A 56 10.18 -12.38 -13.19
N PRO A 57 9.26 -11.58 -13.75
CA PRO A 57 9.53 -10.18 -14.05
C PRO A 57 9.98 -9.42 -12.79
N LEU A 58 10.98 -8.55 -12.94
CA LEU A 58 11.39 -7.63 -11.89
C LEU A 58 10.45 -6.44 -11.83
N LYS A 59 10.16 -5.96 -10.61
CA LYS A 59 9.40 -4.74 -10.35
C LYS A 59 10.29 -3.76 -9.60
N ALA A 60 10.41 -2.55 -10.13
CA ALA A 60 11.07 -1.45 -9.44
C ALA A 60 10.09 -0.31 -9.17
N ALA A 61 10.42 0.54 -8.21
CA ALA A 61 9.78 1.83 -8.00
C ALA A 61 10.85 2.93 -7.99
N CYS A 62 10.47 4.12 -8.43
CA CYS A 62 11.27 5.33 -8.25
C CYS A 62 10.34 6.54 -8.14
N TRP A 63 10.80 7.58 -7.48
CA TRP A 63 10.12 8.86 -7.45
C TRP A 63 9.99 9.44 -8.87
N SER A 64 8.85 10.08 -9.16
CA SER A 64 8.53 10.61 -10.49
C SER A 64 9.42 11.80 -10.87
N ASP A 65 9.83 12.60 -9.89
CA ASP A 65 10.81 13.70 -10.00
C ASP A 65 12.27 13.20 -10.02
N GLY A 66 12.50 11.94 -9.70
CA GLY A 66 13.80 11.28 -9.73
C GLY A 66 14.24 10.91 -11.15
N GLU A 67 14.51 11.90 -12.00
CA GLU A 67 14.87 11.70 -13.42
C GLU A 67 15.97 10.65 -13.62
N ALA A 68 17.02 10.69 -12.80
CA ALA A 68 18.14 9.76 -12.87
C ALA A 68 17.72 8.30 -12.59
N GLY A 69 16.80 8.08 -11.63
CA GLY A 69 16.28 6.75 -11.31
C GLY A 69 15.39 6.22 -12.43
N ALA A 70 14.48 7.06 -12.93
CA ALA A 70 13.62 6.69 -14.05
C ALA A 70 14.44 6.40 -15.33
N ALA A 71 15.48 7.18 -15.61
CA ALA A 71 16.39 6.95 -16.73
C ALA A 71 17.21 5.65 -16.55
N PHE A 72 17.66 5.36 -15.33
CA PHE A 72 18.35 4.11 -15.00
C PHE A 72 17.48 2.90 -15.30
N TRP A 73 16.23 2.90 -14.81
CA TRP A 73 15.30 1.79 -15.02
C TRP A 73 14.93 1.61 -16.50
N ARG A 74 14.65 2.70 -17.22
CA ARG A 74 14.39 2.67 -18.67
C ARG A 74 15.58 2.10 -19.46
N LYS A 75 16.82 2.49 -19.11
CA LYS A 75 18.04 1.96 -19.73
C LYS A 75 18.18 0.44 -19.56
N HIS A 76 17.63 -0.13 -18.49
CA HIS A 76 17.63 -1.57 -18.21
C HIS A 76 16.34 -2.27 -18.64
N GLY A 77 15.53 -1.63 -19.48
CA GLY A 77 14.34 -2.25 -20.08
C GLY A 77 13.11 -2.29 -19.16
N VAL A 78 13.14 -1.62 -18.01
CA VAL A 78 11.95 -1.49 -17.16
C VAL A 78 11.02 -0.45 -17.76
N MET A 79 9.77 -0.85 -17.99
CA MET A 79 8.72 0.02 -18.54
C MET A 79 7.78 0.49 -17.43
N PRO A 80 7.24 1.72 -17.49
CA PRO A 80 6.23 2.19 -16.54
C PRO A 80 4.96 1.35 -16.63
N ILE A 81 4.48 0.84 -15.50
CA ILE A 81 3.24 0.05 -15.41
C ILE A 81 2.17 0.70 -14.52
N LYS A 82 2.57 1.56 -13.59
CA LYS A 82 1.68 2.25 -12.64
C LYS A 82 2.34 3.55 -12.18
N ARG A 83 1.52 4.57 -11.92
CA ARG A 83 1.88 5.75 -11.13
C ARG A 83 1.09 5.70 -9.84
N THR A 84 1.75 6.06 -8.74
CA THR A 84 1.15 6.18 -7.42
C THR A 84 1.42 7.58 -6.93
N ASP A 85 0.38 8.26 -6.48
CA ASP A 85 0.51 9.56 -5.83
C ASP A 85 0.59 9.33 -4.32
N ILE A 86 1.48 10.06 -3.66
CA ILE A 86 1.63 10.04 -2.21
C ILE A 86 1.26 11.44 -1.73
N GLY A 87 0.22 11.52 -0.90
CA GLY A 87 -0.28 12.77 -0.34
C GLY A 87 0.01 12.88 1.15
N THR A 88 0.18 14.10 1.63
CA THR A 88 0.22 14.39 3.07
C THR A 88 -0.96 15.28 3.43
N ILE A 89 -1.62 14.96 4.54
CA ILE A 89 -2.71 15.77 5.08
C ILE A 89 -2.13 16.64 6.20
N ASP A 90 -2.24 17.96 6.06
CA ASP A 90 -1.91 18.89 7.14
C ASP A 90 -3.08 18.96 8.13
N LEU A 91 -2.91 18.34 9.30
CA LEU A 91 -3.93 18.29 10.36
C LEU A 91 -4.29 19.66 10.94
N THR A 92 -3.50 20.69 10.68
CA THR A 92 -3.77 22.07 11.10
C THR A 92 -4.53 22.88 10.05
N SER A 93 -4.73 22.30 8.86
CA SER A 93 -5.41 22.98 7.76
C SER A 93 -6.87 23.28 8.10
N PRO A 94 -7.34 24.52 7.92
CA PRO A 94 -8.75 24.88 8.14
C PRO A 94 -9.70 24.22 7.13
N ALA A 95 -9.18 23.61 6.05
CA ALA A 95 -9.97 22.85 5.10
C ALA A 95 -10.39 21.47 5.63
N LEU A 96 -9.76 20.97 6.70
CA LEU A 96 -10.15 19.72 7.36
C LEU A 96 -11.34 19.95 8.29
N VAL A 97 -12.50 20.14 7.69
CA VAL A 97 -13.77 20.24 8.42
C VAL A 97 -14.46 18.88 8.34
N PRO A 98 -14.77 18.23 9.48
CA PRO A 98 -15.58 17.03 9.47
C PRO A 98 -16.92 17.30 8.78
N PRO A 99 -17.41 16.38 7.92
CA PRO A 99 -18.72 16.56 7.34
C PRO A 99 -19.80 16.56 8.42
N PRO A 100 -20.90 17.31 8.24
CA PRO A 100 -22.05 17.22 9.15
C PRO A 100 -22.58 15.78 9.17
N ALA A 101 -22.97 15.30 10.35
CA ALA A 101 -23.53 13.96 10.52
C ALA A 101 -24.74 13.69 9.60
N SER A 102 -25.50 14.73 9.26
CA SER A 102 -26.65 14.68 8.35
C SER A 102 -26.31 14.34 6.89
N MET A 103 -25.03 14.27 6.52
CA MET A 103 -24.61 13.82 5.19
C MET A 103 -24.64 12.29 5.03
N LEU A 104 -24.68 11.55 6.14
CA LEU A 104 -24.80 10.09 6.08
C LEU A 104 -26.26 9.72 5.84
N PRO A 105 -26.55 8.84 4.85
CA PRO A 105 -27.87 8.24 4.71
C PRO A 105 -28.30 7.51 5.99
N ASP A 106 -29.61 7.55 6.31
CA ASP A 106 -30.17 6.99 7.55
C ASP A 106 -29.89 5.48 7.72
N GLU A 107 -29.69 4.76 6.62
CA GLU A 107 -29.38 3.33 6.61
C GLU A 107 -27.90 3.00 6.87
N ILE A 108 -27.03 4.00 6.99
CA ILE A 108 -25.59 3.84 7.22
C ILE A 108 -25.24 4.21 8.66
N THR A 109 -24.60 3.28 9.35
CA THR A 109 -23.98 3.54 10.67
C THR A 109 -22.47 3.40 10.55
N ILE A 110 -21.72 4.34 11.13
CA ILE A 110 -20.27 4.25 11.23
C ILE A 110 -19.90 3.81 12.64
N TYR A 111 -19.09 2.77 12.73
CA TYR A 111 -18.50 2.28 13.97
C TYR A 111 -17.00 2.49 13.98
N ARG A 112 -16.43 2.68 15.16
CA ARG A 112 -14.99 2.57 15.35
C ARG A 112 -14.60 1.10 15.52
N GLY A 113 -13.38 0.76 15.10
CA GLY A 113 -12.85 -0.60 15.21
C GLY A 113 -12.87 -1.13 16.63
N ASP A 114 -12.52 -0.30 17.62
CA ASP A 114 -12.54 -0.70 19.04
C ASP A 114 -13.95 -0.92 19.63
N GLU A 115 -14.99 -0.33 19.03
CA GLU A 115 -16.39 -0.55 19.44
C GLU A 115 -16.91 -1.91 18.97
N ILE A 116 -16.37 -2.45 17.87
CA ILE A 116 -16.83 -3.69 17.24
C ILE A 116 -15.79 -4.82 17.26
N ALA A 117 -14.63 -4.59 17.89
CA ALA A 117 -13.54 -5.58 17.93
C ALA A 117 -13.93 -6.90 18.64
N HIS A 118 -15.00 -6.90 19.43
CA HIS A 118 -15.52 -8.08 20.13
C HIS A 118 -16.53 -8.89 19.30
N GLU A 119 -16.97 -8.37 18.15
CA GLU A 119 -17.92 -9.03 17.25
C GLU A 119 -17.16 -9.82 16.19
N ASP A 120 -16.77 -11.06 16.51
CA ASP A 120 -15.87 -11.87 15.68
C ASP A 120 -16.33 -12.01 14.22
N SER A 121 -17.63 -12.22 14.01
CA SER A 121 -18.21 -12.34 12.66
C SER A 121 -18.12 -11.05 11.85
N LEU A 122 -18.30 -9.91 12.50
CA LEU A 122 -18.16 -8.61 11.84
C LEU A 122 -16.70 -8.32 11.52
N TRP A 123 -15.78 -8.71 12.40
CA TRP A 123 -14.34 -8.58 12.15
C TRP A 123 -13.86 -9.46 10.98
N ASP A 124 -14.43 -10.65 10.83
CA ASP A 124 -14.23 -11.51 9.66
C ASP A 124 -14.70 -10.83 8.37
N ASP A 125 -15.90 -10.24 8.38
CA ASP A 125 -16.44 -9.52 7.22
C ASP A 125 -15.58 -8.31 6.84
N ILE A 126 -15.02 -7.59 7.82
CA ILE A 126 -14.09 -6.48 7.59
C ILE A 126 -12.78 -6.98 6.96
N ALA A 127 -12.23 -8.10 7.43
CA ALA A 127 -11.01 -8.69 6.86
C ALA A 127 -11.23 -9.09 5.39
N GLN A 128 -12.39 -9.67 5.08
CA GLN A 128 -12.77 -10.00 3.71
C GLN A 128 -12.97 -8.75 2.84
N LEU A 129 -13.59 -7.69 3.39
CA LEU A 129 -13.72 -6.41 2.69
C LEU A 129 -12.34 -5.84 2.33
N HIS A 130 -11.37 -5.88 3.26
CA HIS A 130 -9.98 -5.49 3.00
C HIS A 130 -9.36 -6.31 1.88
N GLU A 131 -9.51 -7.63 1.90
CA GLU A 131 -8.97 -8.49 0.86
C GLU A 131 -9.56 -8.16 -0.53
N ARG A 132 -10.89 -8.00 -0.62
CA ARG A 132 -11.57 -7.67 -1.88
C ARG A 132 -11.08 -6.34 -2.45
N VAL A 133 -11.00 -5.31 -1.61
CA VAL A 133 -10.49 -3.99 -2.00
C VAL A 133 -9.01 -4.06 -2.40
N TYR A 134 -8.18 -4.73 -1.60
CA TYR A 134 -6.77 -4.89 -1.87
C TYR A 134 -6.56 -5.52 -3.24
N ARG A 135 -7.27 -6.62 -3.52
CA ARG A 135 -7.23 -7.34 -4.80
C ARG A 135 -7.69 -6.45 -5.95
N ALA A 136 -8.78 -5.69 -5.76
CA ALA A 136 -9.30 -4.77 -6.78
C ALA A 136 -8.33 -3.63 -7.12
N ASN A 137 -7.55 -3.14 -6.14
CA ASN A 137 -6.54 -2.07 -6.32
C ASN A 137 -5.18 -2.59 -6.81
N HIS A 138 -5.03 -3.92 -6.89
CA HIS A 138 -3.84 -4.63 -7.35
C HIS A 138 -4.09 -5.47 -8.61
N ASP A 139 -5.08 -5.11 -9.44
CA ASP A 139 -5.34 -5.75 -10.74
C ASP A 139 -4.10 -5.81 -11.66
N TRP A 140 -3.22 -4.82 -11.56
CA TRP A 140 -1.94 -4.72 -12.26
C TRP A 140 -0.86 -5.69 -11.75
N SER A 141 -1.06 -6.37 -10.61
CA SER A 141 -0.11 -7.30 -9.97
C SER A 141 -0.84 -8.42 -9.23
N ALA A 142 -0.80 -9.64 -9.77
CA ALA A 142 -1.53 -10.78 -9.22
C ALA A 142 -1.31 -10.92 -7.70
N VAL A 143 -2.43 -10.99 -6.97
CA VAL A 143 -2.48 -11.18 -5.52
C VAL A 143 -2.76 -12.65 -5.25
N ALA A 144 -1.96 -13.28 -4.38
CA ALA A 144 -2.20 -14.65 -3.94
C ALA A 144 -3.63 -14.80 -3.35
N ALA A 145 -4.23 -15.97 -3.51
CA ALA A 145 -5.40 -16.31 -2.70
C ALA A 145 -4.93 -16.53 -1.25
N ILE A 146 -5.66 -15.96 -0.30
CA ILE A 146 -5.37 -16.11 1.12
C ILE A 146 -6.62 -16.62 1.83
N ASP A 147 -6.43 -17.30 2.96
CA ASP A 147 -7.56 -17.67 3.81
C ASP A 147 -7.94 -16.52 4.74
N LEU A 148 -9.07 -16.68 5.43
CA LEU A 148 -9.61 -15.67 6.33
C LEU A 148 -8.67 -15.36 7.50
N ALA A 149 -8.01 -16.37 8.06
CA ALA A 149 -7.07 -16.17 9.16
C ALA A 149 -5.88 -15.30 8.72
N THR A 150 -5.35 -15.56 7.53
CA THR A 150 -4.29 -14.79 6.89
C THR A 150 -4.78 -13.38 6.55
N ALA A 151 -6.01 -13.22 6.06
CA ALA A 151 -6.61 -11.90 5.82
C ALA A 151 -6.74 -11.09 7.11
N ARG A 152 -7.24 -11.68 8.21
CA ARG A 152 -7.27 -11.03 9.53
C ARG A 152 -5.88 -10.60 9.97
N GLN A 153 -4.90 -11.49 9.87
CA GLN A 153 -3.53 -11.20 10.26
C GLN A 153 -2.92 -10.05 9.48
N ILE A 154 -3.13 -9.96 8.16
CA ILE A 154 -2.47 -8.95 7.33
C ILE A 154 -3.18 -7.61 7.39
N PHE A 155 -4.51 -7.64 7.36
CA PHE A 155 -5.29 -6.42 7.19
C PHE A 155 -5.72 -5.81 8.52
N LEU A 156 -5.84 -6.62 9.57
CA LEU A 156 -6.32 -6.20 10.88
C LEU A 156 -5.31 -6.55 11.99
N ASP A 157 -4.01 -6.57 11.65
CA ASP A 157 -2.94 -6.77 12.63
C ASP A 157 -3.02 -5.69 13.72
N PRO A 158 -3.27 -6.05 14.99
CA PRO A 158 -3.41 -5.07 16.07
C PRO A 158 -2.13 -4.25 16.32
N ASP A 159 -0.96 -4.72 15.88
CA ASP A 159 0.29 -3.97 15.98
C ASP A 159 0.46 -2.93 14.84
N ASP A 160 -0.33 -3.06 13.76
CA ASP A 160 -0.30 -2.16 12.60
C ASP A 160 -1.50 -1.19 12.60
N ILE A 161 -2.72 -1.70 12.78
CA ILE A 161 -3.92 -0.87 12.80
C ILE A 161 -4.07 -0.12 14.12
N ILE A 162 -4.54 1.13 14.05
CA ILE A 162 -4.92 1.90 15.24
C ILE A 162 -6.43 1.68 15.47
N PRO A 163 -6.88 0.88 16.45
CA PRO A 163 -8.28 0.40 16.48
C PRO A 163 -9.32 1.51 16.61
N HIS A 164 -9.04 2.57 17.39
CA HIS A 164 -9.92 3.73 17.54
C HIS A 164 -9.93 4.67 16.31
N ALA A 165 -9.01 4.44 15.36
CA ALA A 165 -8.90 5.16 14.09
C ALA A 165 -9.15 4.24 12.87
N LEU A 166 -9.69 3.04 13.11
CA LEU A 166 -10.41 2.27 12.11
C LEU A 166 -11.87 2.70 12.20
N LEU A 167 -12.44 3.16 11.08
CA LEU A 167 -13.85 3.47 10.92
C LEU A 167 -14.45 2.52 9.90
N VAL A 168 -15.59 1.92 10.22
CA VAL A 168 -16.29 0.96 9.36
C VAL A 168 -17.72 1.43 9.17
N ALA A 169 -18.12 1.61 7.91
CA ALA A 169 -19.50 1.90 7.55
C ALA A 169 -20.27 0.60 7.34
N ILE A 170 -21.36 0.45 8.07
CA ILE A 170 -22.27 -0.69 8.06
C ILE A 170 -23.59 -0.26 7.42
N ARG A 171 -24.10 -1.09 6.50
CA ARG A 171 -25.43 -0.98 5.89
C ARG A 171 -26.06 -2.37 5.90
N ASP A 172 -27.33 -2.46 6.32
CA ASP A 172 -28.05 -3.74 6.42
C ASP A 172 -27.28 -4.84 7.18
N GLY A 173 -26.56 -4.43 8.24
CA GLY A 173 -25.75 -5.32 9.08
C GLY A 173 -24.45 -5.82 8.44
N ARG A 174 -24.01 -5.28 7.30
CA ARG A 174 -22.78 -5.68 6.63
C ARG A 174 -21.80 -4.52 6.44
N PRO A 175 -20.49 -4.73 6.60
CA PRO A 175 -19.49 -3.72 6.29
C PRO A 175 -19.39 -3.55 4.78
N PHE A 176 -19.41 -2.30 4.33
CA PHE A 176 -19.31 -1.98 2.92
C PHE A 176 -18.29 -0.89 2.59
N ALA A 177 -17.85 -0.13 3.58
CA ALA A 177 -16.74 0.79 3.45
C ALA A 177 -15.95 0.88 4.75
N MET A 178 -14.69 1.28 4.63
CA MET A 178 -13.85 1.52 5.80
C MET A 178 -12.75 2.52 5.52
N ALA A 179 -12.26 3.12 6.59
CA ALA A 179 -11.08 3.96 6.63
C ALA A 179 -10.20 3.56 7.83
N SER A 180 -8.89 3.42 7.63
CA SER A 180 -7.99 3.04 8.73
C SER A 180 -6.73 3.89 8.78
N LEU A 181 -6.35 4.35 9.97
CA LEU A 181 -4.98 4.80 10.23
C LEU A 181 -4.10 3.63 10.69
N ARG A 182 -2.87 3.62 10.18
CA ARG A 182 -1.85 2.62 10.52
C ARG A 182 -0.64 3.27 11.18
N SER A 183 -0.06 2.54 12.13
CA SER A 183 1.15 2.94 12.82
C SER A 183 2.35 2.74 11.90
N LEU A 184 3.08 3.81 11.61
CA LEU A 184 4.38 3.67 10.96
C LEU A 184 5.44 3.42 12.02
N THR A 185 6.49 2.69 11.65
CA THR A 185 7.65 2.42 12.52
C THR A 185 8.43 3.68 12.88
N ASP A 186 8.20 4.78 12.17
CA ASP A 186 8.85 6.07 12.39
C ASP A 186 8.01 6.90 13.38
N ALA A 187 8.64 7.33 14.47
CA ALA A 187 7.96 8.06 15.54
C ALA A 187 7.34 9.37 15.02
N GLY A 188 6.01 9.45 15.04
CA GLY A 188 5.24 10.67 14.78
C GLY A 188 4.55 10.77 13.42
N SER A 189 4.60 9.73 12.58
CA SER A 189 3.80 9.64 11.36
C SER A 189 2.77 8.51 11.43
N SER A 190 1.59 8.75 10.86
CA SER A 190 0.58 7.72 10.61
C SER A 190 0.27 7.71 9.12
N GLU A 191 0.03 6.51 8.59
CA GLU A 191 -0.40 6.36 7.20
C GLU A 191 -1.91 6.16 7.14
N LEU A 192 -2.57 6.88 6.24
CA LEU A 192 -3.93 6.54 5.84
C LEU A 192 -3.85 5.25 5.01
N GLY A 193 -3.99 4.11 5.67
CA GLY A 193 -3.69 2.81 5.06
C GLY A 193 -4.69 2.43 3.97
N TRP A 194 -5.99 2.61 4.23
CA TRP A 194 -7.05 2.23 3.31
C TRP A 194 -8.23 3.20 3.43
N THR A 195 -8.72 3.68 2.29
CA THR A 195 -10.04 4.27 2.12
C THR A 195 -10.72 3.57 0.96
N CYS A 196 -11.86 2.96 1.19
CA CYS A 196 -12.52 2.19 0.14
C CYS A 196 -13.98 1.91 0.46
N GLY A 197 -14.81 1.93 -0.58
CA GLY A 197 -16.11 1.28 -0.63
C GLY A 197 -16.06 0.04 -1.53
N ASP A 198 -16.90 -0.95 -1.25
CA ASP A 198 -17.04 -2.13 -2.10
C ASP A 198 -17.48 -1.71 -3.53
N ARG A 199 -16.67 -2.05 -4.54
CA ARG A 199 -16.95 -1.73 -5.95
C ARG A 199 -18.17 -2.47 -6.49
N GLU A 200 -18.56 -3.60 -5.89
CA GLU A 200 -19.78 -4.31 -6.25
C GLU A 200 -21.05 -3.52 -5.89
N LEU A 201 -20.93 -2.45 -5.10
CA LEU A 201 -22.00 -1.47 -4.84
C LEU A 201 -22.12 -0.37 -5.89
N GLY A 202 -21.36 -0.44 -7.00
CA GLY A 202 -21.54 0.45 -8.15
C GLY A 202 -21.06 1.89 -7.93
N GLU A 203 -21.83 2.88 -8.40
CA GLU A 203 -21.50 4.31 -8.24
C GLU A 203 -21.48 4.76 -6.77
N GLU A 204 -22.24 4.11 -5.89
CA GLU A 204 -22.36 4.49 -4.48
C GLU A 204 -21.05 4.25 -3.71
N GLY A 205 -20.35 3.15 -4.00
CA GLY A 205 -19.04 2.86 -3.41
C GLY A 205 -17.94 3.84 -3.86
N ARG A 206 -18.09 4.48 -5.03
CA ARG A 206 -17.20 5.57 -5.47
C ARG A 206 -17.53 6.88 -4.79
N ARG A 207 -18.82 7.23 -4.68
CA ARG A 207 -19.28 8.45 -3.99
C ARG A 207 -18.94 8.44 -2.49
N ALA A 208 -18.91 7.27 -1.85
CA ALA A 208 -18.46 7.12 -0.47
C ALA A 208 -16.96 7.44 -0.28
N ALA A 209 -16.15 7.37 -1.34
CA ALA A 209 -14.74 7.75 -1.35
C ALA A 209 -14.50 9.16 -1.93
N ASP A 210 -15.50 9.76 -2.58
CA ASP A 210 -15.44 11.13 -3.10
C ASP A 210 -15.64 12.12 -1.94
N PHE A 211 -14.54 12.66 -1.41
CA PHE A 211 -14.61 13.86 -0.59
C PHE A 211 -15.07 15.01 -1.48
N PRO A 212 -16.13 15.77 -1.13
CA PRO A 212 -16.48 16.97 -1.86
C PRO A 212 -15.31 17.94 -1.76
N VAL A 213 -14.58 18.11 -2.86
CA VAL A 213 -13.60 19.19 -2.99
C VAL A 213 -14.42 20.45 -3.18
N SER A 214 -14.56 21.26 -2.14
CA SER A 214 -15.12 22.61 -2.28
C SER A 214 -14.31 23.35 -3.34
N GLN A 215 -14.95 23.73 -4.46
CA GLN A 215 -14.36 24.65 -5.42
C GLN A 215 -14.30 26.07 -4.85
#